data_AF-A0A1H4T603-F1
#
_entry.id   AF-A0A1H4T603-F1
#
_cell.length_a   1.000
_cell.length_b   1.000
_cell.length_c   1.000
_cell.angle_alpha   90.00
_cell.angle_beta   90.00
_cell.angle_gamma   90.00
#
_symmetry.space_group_name_H-M   'P 1'
#
loop_
_entity.id
_entity.type
_entity.pdbx_description
1 polymer ?
#
loop_
_entity_poly.entity_id
_entity_poly.type
_entity_poly.pdbx_seq_one_letter_code
_entity_poly.pdbx_strand_id
1 'polypeptide(L)'
;MTHRFVPAIAAALLGPLLAIPALAAEGLPLQEGYYVEAGEECGSGNDATLIYLHAGGFNNRYGMCSFEGLTSEGDARYSYAVTCAEAETGLESLNEGVIEIRDQQAFHIFDGLMDLDYSFCPSSELPPPYGD
;
A
#
# COMPACT_ATOMS: atom_id res chain seq x y z
N MET A 1 -53.02 29.26 45.26
CA MET A 1 -53.12 28.18 44.27
C MET A 1 -51.74 27.96 43.68
N THR A 2 -51.19 26.78 43.92
CA THR A 2 -49.83 26.34 43.61
C THR A 2 -49.78 25.61 42.26
N HIS A 3 -48.90 26.02 41.34
CA HIS A 3 -48.42 25.20 40.23
C HIS A 3 -46.89 25.44 40.11
N ARG A 4 -46.06 24.61 40.74
CA ARG A 4 -45.41 23.38 40.24
C ARG A 4 -44.46 23.61 39.04
N PHE A 5 -43.17 23.52 39.38
CA PHE A 5 -41.98 23.27 38.55
C PHE A 5 -42.15 22.14 37.53
N VAL A 6 -41.45 22.23 36.39
CA VAL A 6 -40.51 21.18 35.90
C VAL A 6 -39.45 21.83 34.97
N PRO A 7 -38.13 21.75 35.26
CA PRO A 7 -37.09 22.01 34.27
C PRO A 7 -36.85 20.74 33.43
N ALA A 8 -36.84 20.87 32.10
CA ALA A 8 -36.48 19.78 31.20
C ALA A 8 -34.95 19.57 31.25
N ILE A 9 -34.53 18.49 31.91
CA ILE A 9 -33.16 17.98 31.88
C ILE A 9 -32.95 17.34 30.50
N ALA A 10 -32.22 18.01 29.63
CA ALA A 10 -31.75 17.42 28.38
C ALA A 10 -30.60 16.46 28.70
N ALA A 11 -30.87 15.16 28.61
CA ALA A 11 -29.88 14.10 28.74
C ALA A 11 -28.88 14.18 27.58
N ALA A 12 -27.63 14.51 27.89
CA ALA A 12 -26.51 14.33 26.97
C ALA A 12 -26.28 12.83 26.76
N LEU A 13 -26.63 12.35 25.57
CA LEU A 13 -26.35 11.00 25.13
C LEU A 13 -24.83 10.82 25.00
N LEU A 14 -24.24 10.11 25.96
CA LEU A 14 -22.95 9.44 25.81
C LEU A 14 -23.09 8.42 24.65
N GLY A 15 -22.72 8.85 23.45
CA GLY A 15 -22.53 7.94 22.33
C GLY A 15 -21.34 7.03 22.61
N PRO A 16 -21.44 5.71 22.44
CA PRO A 16 -20.30 4.83 22.56
C PRO A 16 -19.31 5.18 21.44
N LEU A 17 -18.06 5.48 21.80
CA LEU A 17 -16.95 5.35 20.87
C LEU A 17 -16.92 3.88 20.45
N LEU A 18 -17.54 3.57 19.31
CA LEU A 18 -17.28 2.33 18.60
C LEU A 18 -15.85 2.46 18.07
N ALA A 19 -14.88 2.01 18.88
CA ALA A 19 -13.59 1.62 18.37
C ALA A 19 -13.86 0.46 17.40
N ILE A 20 -13.92 0.77 16.11
CA ILE A 20 -13.95 -0.25 15.07
C ILE A 20 -12.61 -0.99 15.21
N PRO A 21 -12.61 -2.30 15.49
CA PRO A 21 -11.37 -3.05 15.49
C PRO A 21 -10.84 -2.98 14.06
N ALA A 22 -9.70 -2.30 13.87
CA ALA A 22 -8.98 -2.33 12.61
C ALA A 22 -8.43 -3.75 12.43
N LEU A 23 -9.26 -4.64 11.92
CA LEU A 23 -8.81 -5.80 11.17
C LEU A 23 -8.42 -5.31 9.77
N ALA A 24 -7.40 -4.46 9.74
CA ALA A 24 -6.60 -4.12 8.56
C ALA A 24 -5.26 -4.88 8.62
N ALA A 25 -5.26 -6.06 9.24
CA ALA A 25 -4.25 -7.08 9.02
C ALA A 25 -4.69 -7.75 7.70
N GLU A 26 -3.98 -7.70 6.58
CA GLU A 26 -2.61 -8.18 6.35
C GLU A 26 -2.09 -7.63 4.99
N GLY A 27 -2.30 -6.36 4.67
CA GLY A 27 -1.91 -5.86 3.35
C GLY A 27 -1.78 -4.34 3.24
N LEU A 28 -1.06 -3.91 2.21
CA LEU A 28 -0.95 -2.50 1.85
C LEU A 28 -2.30 -1.99 1.32
N PRO A 29 -2.74 -0.77 1.68
CA PRO A 29 -3.98 -0.17 1.18
C PRO A 29 -3.83 0.37 -0.26
N LEU A 30 -3.21 -0.42 -1.13
CA LEU A 30 -2.92 -0.13 -2.52
C LEU A 30 -3.72 -1.04 -3.43
N GLN A 31 -3.99 -0.59 -4.64
CA GLN A 31 -4.60 -1.43 -5.66
C GLN A 31 -3.57 -2.46 -6.19
N GLU A 32 -3.99 -3.69 -6.45
CA GLU A 32 -3.16 -4.64 -7.19
C GLU A 32 -3.03 -4.22 -8.66
N GLY A 33 -1.85 -4.41 -9.24
CA GLY A 33 -1.58 -4.10 -10.64
C GLY A 33 -0.20 -3.51 -10.87
N TYR A 34 -0.02 -2.93 -12.05
CA TYR A 34 1.25 -2.31 -12.42
C TYR A 34 1.37 -0.91 -11.85
N TYR A 35 2.59 -0.60 -11.40
CA TYR A 35 3.01 0.73 -11.01
C TYR A 35 4.26 1.09 -11.79
N VAL A 36 4.34 2.33 -12.23
CA VAL A 36 5.51 2.89 -12.91
C VAL A 36 6.25 3.84 -11.97
N GLU A 37 7.57 3.84 -12.05
CA GLU A 37 8.43 4.79 -11.34
C GLU A 37 8.03 6.25 -11.66
N ALA A 38 8.06 7.12 -10.65
CA ALA A 38 7.67 8.51 -10.79
C ALA A 38 8.54 9.26 -11.80
N GLY A 39 7.90 10.05 -12.67
CA GLY A 39 8.56 10.75 -13.77
C GLY A 39 8.42 10.04 -15.12
N GLU A 40 8.01 8.77 -15.11
CA GLU A 40 7.67 8.01 -16.32
C GLU A 40 6.16 8.02 -16.56
N GLU A 41 5.77 8.04 -17.83
CA GLU A 41 4.37 7.89 -18.24
C GLU A 41 4.03 6.40 -18.38
N CYS A 42 2.79 6.00 -18.05
CA CYS A 42 2.35 4.60 -18.17
C CYS A 42 2.61 4.00 -19.56
N GLY A 43 2.41 4.78 -20.62
CA GLY A 43 2.66 4.35 -22.01
C GLY A 43 4.15 4.14 -22.36
N SER A 44 5.06 4.56 -21.49
CA SER A 44 6.52 4.37 -21.63
C SER A 44 7.08 3.34 -20.64
N GLY A 45 6.23 2.75 -19.80
CA GLY A 45 6.61 1.73 -18.83
C GLY A 45 7.30 0.53 -19.47
N ASN A 46 8.38 0.05 -18.86
CA ASN A 46 9.16 -1.08 -19.37
C ASN A 46 9.74 -1.91 -18.22
N ASP A 47 10.51 -2.95 -18.56
CA ASP A 47 11.14 -3.87 -17.60
C ASP A 47 11.96 -3.20 -16.49
N ALA A 48 12.52 -2.00 -16.74
CA ALA A 48 13.32 -1.27 -15.76
C ALA A 48 12.49 -0.40 -14.81
N THR A 49 11.30 0.03 -15.23
CA THR A 49 10.51 1.07 -14.55
C THR A 49 9.17 0.57 -14.01
N LEU A 50 8.73 -0.62 -14.43
CA LEU A 50 7.49 -1.24 -13.99
C LEU A 50 7.71 -2.27 -12.89
N ILE A 51 6.83 -2.22 -11.90
CA ILE A 51 6.62 -3.31 -10.95
C ILE A 51 5.15 -3.72 -10.96
N TYR A 52 4.88 -5.00 -10.72
CA TYR A 52 3.54 -5.52 -10.48
C TYR A 52 3.37 -5.76 -8.98
N LEU A 53 2.51 -4.97 -8.34
CA LEU A 53 2.16 -5.10 -6.93
C LEU A 53 0.94 -6.02 -6.76
N HIS A 54 1.01 -6.92 -5.79
CA HIS A 54 -0.09 -7.80 -5.38
C HIS A 54 -0.10 -7.99 -3.86
N ALA A 55 -1.16 -8.60 -3.31
CA ALA A 55 -1.32 -8.76 -1.88
C ALA A 55 -0.12 -9.46 -1.18
N GLY A 56 0.55 -10.36 -1.90
CA GLY A 56 1.66 -11.15 -1.40
C GLY A 56 3.04 -10.57 -1.64
N GLY A 57 3.19 -9.44 -2.34
CA GLY A 57 4.51 -8.97 -2.75
C GLY A 57 4.52 -8.05 -3.96
N PHE A 58 5.68 -7.96 -4.58
CA PHE A 58 5.85 -7.29 -5.86
C PHE A 58 6.79 -8.06 -6.78
N ASN A 59 6.53 -7.99 -8.08
CA ASN A 59 7.36 -8.61 -9.11
C ASN A 59 7.88 -7.54 -10.05
N ASN A 60 9.07 -7.74 -10.58
CA ASN A 60 9.61 -6.95 -11.67
C ASN A 60 10.31 -7.90 -12.67
N ARG A 61 10.99 -7.34 -13.67
CA ARG A 61 11.72 -8.15 -14.64
C ARG A 61 12.83 -9.02 -14.02
N TYR A 62 13.43 -8.53 -12.94
CA TYR A 62 14.61 -9.14 -12.33
C TYR A 62 14.27 -10.24 -11.32
N GLY A 63 13.03 -10.29 -10.83
CA GLY A 63 12.64 -11.29 -9.86
C GLY A 63 11.26 -11.12 -9.27
N MET A 64 10.98 -11.99 -8.31
CA MET A 64 9.73 -12.02 -7.55
C MET A 64 10.05 -11.80 -6.08
N CYS A 65 9.42 -10.83 -5.45
CA CYS A 65 9.59 -10.53 -4.03
C CYS A 65 8.28 -10.83 -3.30
N SER A 66 8.34 -11.74 -2.31
CA SER A 66 7.21 -12.08 -1.46
C SER A 66 7.32 -11.37 -0.12
N PHE A 67 6.24 -10.76 0.37
CA PHE A 67 6.17 -10.21 1.72
C PHE A 67 6.17 -11.33 2.75
N GLU A 68 7.20 -11.35 3.59
CA GLU A 68 7.28 -12.20 4.79
C GLU A 68 6.62 -11.53 5.99
N GLY A 69 6.59 -10.20 5.98
CA GLY A 69 5.94 -9.39 7.01
C GLY A 69 5.69 -7.97 6.54
N LEU A 70 4.54 -7.44 6.94
CA LEU A 70 4.14 -6.04 6.77
C LEU A 70 3.68 -5.52 8.12
N THR A 71 4.38 -4.52 8.65
CA THR A 71 4.05 -3.91 9.94
C THR A 71 3.66 -2.46 9.71
N SER A 72 2.42 -2.10 10.02
CA SER A 72 1.98 -0.71 9.98
C SER A 72 2.66 0.09 11.10
N GLU A 73 3.29 1.20 10.74
CA GLU A 73 3.96 2.12 11.68
C GLU A 73 3.05 3.31 12.06
N GLY A 74 1.85 3.39 11.49
CA GLY A 74 0.99 4.57 11.53
C GLY A 74 1.27 5.52 10.36
N ASP A 75 0.46 6.57 10.22
CA ASP A 75 0.65 7.66 9.23
C ASP A 75 0.89 7.18 7.79
N ALA A 76 0.20 6.12 7.38
CA ALA A 76 0.30 5.52 6.04
C ALA A 76 1.69 4.93 5.73
N ARG A 77 2.50 4.64 6.76
CA ARG A 77 3.84 4.07 6.67
C ARG A 77 3.85 2.61 7.14
N TYR A 78 4.61 1.78 6.45
CA TYR A 78 4.71 0.34 6.68
C TYR A 78 6.16 -0.11 6.58
N SER A 79 6.69 -0.78 7.60
CA SER A 79 7.91 -1.57 7.42
C SER A 79 7.57 -2.91 6.78
N TYR A 80 8.42 -3.35 5.86
CA TYR A 80 8.29 -4.66 5.21
C TYR A 80 9.56 -5.49 5.38
N ALA A 81 9.37 -6.81 5.38
CA ALA A 81 10.40 -7.78 5.11
C ALA A 81 9.96 -8.61 3.89
N VAL A 82 10.86 -8.82 2.93
CA VAL A 82 10.59 -9.60 1.72
C VAL A 82 11.68 -10.63 1.46
N THR A 83 11.28 -11.76 0.88
CA THR A 83 12.19 -12.70 0.21
C THR A 83 12.09 -12.46 -1.29
N CYS A 84 13.19 -12.09 -1.93
CA CYS A 84 13.28 -11.87 -3.37
C CYS A 84 14.05 -13.01 -4.03
N ALA A 85 13.43 -13.69 -4.99
CA ALA A 85 14.07 -14.68 -5.85
C ALA A 85 14.42 -14.06 -7.20
N GLU A 86 15.70 -14.12 -7.57
CA GLU A 86 16.18 -13.66 -8.89
C GLU A 86 15.62 -14.53 -10.02
N ALA A 87 15.11 -13.90 -11.08
CA ALA A 87 14.49 -14.61 -12.22
C ALA A 87 15.48 -15.51 -12.98
N GLU A 88 16.76 -15.12 -13.07
CA GLU A 88 17.77 -15.87 -13.84
C GLU A 88 18.40 -17.01 -13.06
N THR A 89 18.67 -16.80 -11.78
CA THR A 89 19.49 -17.70 -10.96
C THR A 89 18.65 -18.47 -9.92
N GLY A 90 17.47 -17.97 -9.57
CA GLY A 90 16.67 -18.46 -8.46
C GLY A 90 17.31 -18.21 -7.09
N LEU A 91 18.38 -17.42 -7.01
CA LEU A 91 18.99 -17.06 -5.74
C LEU A 91 18.03 -16.20 -4.94
N GLU A 92 17.85 -16.57 -3.69
CA GLU A 92 17.00 -15.86 -2.75
C GLU A 92 17.84 -14.87 -1.93
N SER A 93 17.29 -13.68 -1.74
CA SER A 93 17.81 -12.65 -0.87
C SER A 93 16.71 -12.13 0.05
N LEU A 94 17.09 -11.77 1.26
CA LEU A 94 16.20 -11.12 2.21
C LEU A 94 16.44 -9.62 2.15
N ASN A 95 15.37 -8.85 1.96
CA ASN A 95 15.42 -7.40 1.97
C ASN A 95 14.38 -6.86 2.96
N GLU A 96 14.73 -5.77 3.62
CA GLU A 96 13.84 -5.05 4.53
C GLU A 96 13.81 -3.60 4.12
N GLY A 97 12.68 -2.94 4.33
CA GLY A 97 12.53 -1.55 3.98
C GLY A 97 11.24 -0.95 4.50
N VAL A 98 10.90 0.20 3.93
CA VAL A 98 9.71 0.97 4.28
C VAL A 98 8.94 1.30 3.01
N ILE A 99 7.62 1.18 3.10
CA ILE A 99 6.67 1.70 2.14
C ILE A 99 5.88 2.83 2.79
N GLU A 100 5.89 4.01 2.17
CA GLU A 100 5.00 5.12 2.52
C GLU A 100 3.91 5.24 1.47
N ILE A 101 2.67 5.06 1.89
CA ILE A 101 1.49 5.24 1.04
C ILE A 101 1.19 6.72 0.93
N ARG A 102 1.22 7.27 -0.29
CA ARG A 102 0.84 8.66 -0.57
C ARG A 102 -0.68 8.74 -0.75
N ASP A 103 -1.23 7.82 -1.51
CA ASP A 103 -2.67 7.55 -1.65
C ASP A 103 -2.88 6.10 -2.16
N GLN A 104 -4.12 5.73 -2.52
CA GLN A 104 -4.44 4.36 -2.95
C GLN A 104 -3.79 3.92 -4.27
N GLN A 105 -3.21 4.86 -5.03
CA GLN A 105 -2.61 4.67 -6.34
C GLN A 105 -1.13 5.11 -6.38
N ALA A 106 -0.57 5.60 -5.27
CA ALA A 106 0.80 6.06 -5.23
C ALA A 106 1.47 5.72 -3.92
N PHE A 107 2.70 5.25 -4.00
CA PHE A 107 3.52 4.95 -2.83
C PHE A 107 4.98 5.25 -3.10
N HIS A 108 5.72 5.31 -2.02
CA HIS A 108 7.15 5.49 -1.99
C HIS A 108 7.78 4.27 -1.31
N ILE A 109 8.88 3.76 -1.85
CA ILE A 109 9.62 2.63 -1.29
C ILE A 109 11.07 3.01 -1.03
N PHE A 110 11.58 2.62 0.14
CA PHE A 110 12.96 2.83 0.54
C PHE A 110 13.51 1.64 1.30
N ASP A 111 14.66 1.10 0.89
CA ASP A 111 15.33 -0.04 1.54
C ASP A 111 16.80 0.24 1.92
N GLY A 112 17.22 1.50 1.84
CA GLY A 112 18.61 1.92 2.08
C GLY A 112 19.49 1.93 0.83
N LEU A 113 19.10 1.24 -0.24
CA LEU A 113 19.77 1.27 -1.54
C LEU A 113 18.89 1.90 -2.63
N MET A 114 17.60 1.58 -2.60
CA MET A 114 16.56 2.14 -3.44
C MET A 114 15.77 3.20 -2.66
N ASP A 115 15.34 4.21 -3.38
CA ASP A 115 14.55 5.34 -2.91
C ASP A 115 13.70 5.81 -4.11
N LEU A 116 12.50 5.25 -4.25
CA LEU A 116 11.69 5.34 -5.46
C LEU A 116 10.23 5.65 -5.14
N ASP A 117 9.64 6.54 -5.92
CA ASP A 117 8.19 6.77 -5.93
C ASP A 117 7.55 6.00 -7.09
N TYR A 118 6.35 5.47 -6.87
CA TYR A 118 5.60 4.65 -7.81
C TYR A 118 4.16 5.15 -7.93
N SER A 119 3.61 5.13 -9.14
CA SER A 119 2.22 5.49 -9.44
C SER A 119 1.53 4.41 -10.26
N PHE A 120 0.26 4.14 -9.94
CA PHE A 120 -0.55 3.10 -10.57
C PHE A 120 -0.76 3.37 -12.06
N CYS A 121 -0.65 2.31 -12.86
CA CYS A 121 -0.94 2.35 -14.29
C CYS A 121 -2.07 1.37 -14.66
N PRO A 122 -3.19 1.86 -15.23
CA PRO A 122 -4.20 0.99 -15.81
C PRO A 122 -3.58 0.13 -16.92
N SER A 123 -3.97 -1.14 -17.01
CA SER A 123 -3.45 -2.06 -18.03
C SER A 123 -3.68 -1.56 -19.46
N SER A 124 -4.77 -0.81 -19.69
CA SER A 124 -5.09 -0.21 -20.99
C SER A 124 -4.14 0.91 -21.43
N GLU A 125 -3.31 1.43 -20.53
CA GLU A 125 -2.35 2.50 -20.80
C GLU A 125 -0.90 2.00 -20.89
N LEU A 126 -0.67 0.72 -20.59
CA LEU A 126 0.65 0.12 -20.64
C LEU A 126 1.00 -0.35 -22.05
N PRO A 127 2.28 -0.31 -22.44
CA PRO A 127 2.71 -0.94 -23.67
C PRO A 127 2.67 -2.49 -23.57
N PRO A 128 2.56 -3.21 -24.70
CA PRO A 128 2.79 -4.64 -24.71
C PRO A 128 4.21 -4.98 -24.21
N PRO A 129 4.40 -6.09 -23.47
CA PRO A 129 3.42 -7.14 -23.16
C PRO A 129 2.63 -6.93 -21.86
N TYR A 130 2.74 -5.77 -21.19
CA TYR A 130 2.15 -5.55 -19.87
C TYR A 130 0.69 -5.12 -19.94
N GLY A 131 0.34 -4.37 -21.00
CA GLY A 131 -1.01 -3.94 -21.33
C GLY A 131 -1.62 -4.68 -22.52
N ASP A 132 -2.89 -4.38 -22.80
CA ASP A 132 -3.68 -4.94 -23.91
C ASP A 132 -3.16 -4.53 -25.30
#